data_AF-A0A0L7AYP6-F1
#
_entry.id   AF-A0A0L7AYP6-F1
#
_cell.length_a   1.000
_cell.length_b   1.000
_cell.length_c   1.000
_cell.angle_alpha   90.00
_cell.angle_beta   90.00
_cell.angle_gamma   90.00
#
_symmetry.space_group_name_H-M   'P 1'
#
loop_
_entity.id
_entity.type
_entity.pdbx_description
1 polymer ?
#
loop_
_entity_poly.entity_id
_entity_poly.type
_entity_poly.pdbx_seq_one_letter_code
_entity_poly.pdbx_strand_id
1 'polypeptide(L)'
;MGMLHFKNDKLPDTKALLRIHDGHIDITIVWNPSDSTFERCFFSEHVFYADDPDRKKYIYDLPRQIWFRDSQGSVDLLGCKVRSCKEKYGAGANGIIDAEYAVFDASVGEDYSRVNAVRTSLDGLREWLGISSVLVSAPIVDSNNRVKEREYTLKCPADSIGTGIPAFDFVPHWAVSVSGDTTELHDLAYMESDSHEVKRWQTHLENHRAMRDLLRISSWTEHLLSIEAVSREDDPLWVESGIPYQERWCKVAELYPNAHSYARRLNYLIEYFDFCNGDLSSWFSLRDAYARGIDPIVSLFSMRGASIEAWVVQLSIGFEALGYQLLQEKGISKNKAGASPFISRLRAIASELGDDWPFNLEQWELEMTESYNSIKHANRAPVDRLQSLNAWRKGILVFRSWVALRLGVSKDQLLFRLQLDSLIHPYVRIEQI
;
A
#
# COMPACT_ATOMS: atom_id res chain seq x y z
N MET A 1 17.79 -3.08 -26.12
CA MET A 1 18.60 -4.30 -25.86
C MET A 1 19.85 -3.83 -25.16
N GLY A 2 20.19 -4.47 -24.05
CA GLY A 2 21.28 -4.06 -23.18
C GLY A 2 22.03 -5.25 -22.62
N MET A 3 22.73 -5.01 -21.53
CA MET A 3 23.63 -5.95 -20.88
C MET A 3 23.17 -6.21 -19.44
N LEU A 4 23.09 -7.48 -19.01
CA LEU A 4 22.81 -7.89 -17.63
C LEU A 4 24.09 -8.22 -16.89
N HIS A 5 24.34 -7.50 -15.81
CA HIS A 5 25.43 -7.73 -14.88
C HIS A 5 24.93 -8.48 -13.64
N PHE A 6 25.76 -9.37 -13.14
CA PHE A 6 25.48 -10.19 -11.97
C PHE A 6 26.54 -9.95 -10.90
N LYS A 7 26.14 -10.01 -9.61
CA LYS A 7 27.10 -9.85 -8.50
C LYS A 7 28.04 -11.04 -8.38
N ASN A 8 27.62 -12.19 -8.91
CA ASN A 8 28.31 -13.45 -8.80
C ASN A 8 29.18 -13.69 -10.03
N ASP A 9 30.49 -13.76 -9.84
CA ASP A 9 31.49 -13.97 -10.90
C ASP A 9 31.30 -15.26 -11.71
N LYS A 10 30.45 -16.18 -11.24
CA LYS A 10 30.11 -17.43 -11.94
C LYS A 10 29.04 -17.26 -13.03
N LEU A 11 28.27 -16.17 -13.05
CA LEU A 11 27.38 -15.84 -14.16
C LEU A 11 28.04 -14.77 -15.04
N PRO A 12 28.25 -15.04 -16.34
CA PRO A 12 28.81 -14.05 -17.23
C PRO A 12 27.78 -12.97 -17.53
N ASP A 13 28.30 -11.78 -17.75
CA ASP A 13 27.60 -10.67 -18.38
C ASP A 13 26.91 -11.14 -19.67
N THR A 14 25.58 -10.96 -19.77
CA THR A 14 24.79 -11.45 -20.90
C THR A 14 23.88 -10.42 -21.54
N LYS A 15 23.72 -10.48 -22.87
CA LYS A 15 22.81 -9.60 -23.59
C LYS A 15 21.36 -9.98 -23.27
N ALA A 16 20.54 -8.97 -22.99
CA ALA A 16 19.13 -9.18 -22.71
C ALA A 16 18.25 -8.06 -23.25
N LEU A 17 16.95 -8.38 -23.33
CA LEU A 17 15.90 -7.41 -23.59
C LEU A 17 15.10 -7.19 -22.32
N LEU A 18 15.18 -5.99 -21.77
CA LEU A 18 14.28 -5.50 -20.72
C LEU A 18 13.02 -4.91 -21.36
N ARG A 19 11.84 -5.31 -20.88
CA ARG A 19 10.55 -4.72 -21.24
C ARG A 19 9.78 -4.39 -19.97
N ILE A 20 9.44 -3.11 -19.83
CA ILE A 20 8.59 -2.60 -18.77
C ILE A 20 7.28 -2.19 -19.45
N HIS A 21 6.19 -2.84 -19.08
CA HIS A 21 4.85 -2.58 -19.60
C HIS A 21 3.85 -2.71 -18.44
N ASP A 22 2.64 -2.19 -18.59
CA ASP A 22 1.65 -2.02 -17.50
C ASP A 22 1.55 -3.27 -16.59
N GLY A 23 2.19 -3.18 -15.42
CA GLY A 23 2.20 -4.21 -14.39
C GLY A 23 3.16 -5.39 -14.61
N HIS A 24 4.16 -5.30 -15.50
CA HIS A 24 5.14 -6.36 -15.76
C HIS A 24 6.55 -5.83 -16.07
N ILE A 25 7.55 -6.43 -15.43
CA ILE A 25 8.98 -6.15 -15.65
C ILE A 25 9.64 -7.44 -16.12
N ASP A 26 9.71 -7.61 -17.44
CA ASP A 26 10.20 -8.82 -18.06
C ASP A 26 11.61 -8.63 -18.61
N ILE A 27 12.49 -9.58 -18.29
CA ILE A 27 13.82 -9.69 -18.89
C ILE A 27 13.90 -10.96 -19.72
N THR A 28 14.20 -10.82 -21.00
CA THR A 28 14.43 -11.95 -21.91
C THR A 28 15.91 -12.15 -22.15
N ILE A 29 16.42 -13.34 -21.79
CA ILE A 29 17.77 -13.81 -22.10
C ILE A 29 17.66 -14.85 -23.22
N VAL A 30 18.58 -14.80 -24.18
CA VAL A 30 18.71 -15.80 -25.24
C VAL A 30 20.10 -16.42 -25.14
N TRP A 31 20.16 -17.75 -25.12
CA TRP A 31 21.42 -18.49 -25.10
C TRP A 31 21.41 -19.66 -26.10
N ASN A 32 22.60 -20.16 -26.39
CA ASN A 32 22.75 -21.39 -27.16
C ASN A 32 22.55 -22.58 -26.22
N PRO A 33 21.71 -23.58 -26.55
CA PRO A 33 21.57 -24.81 -25.78
C PRO A 33 22.87 -25.51 -25.37
N SER A 34 23.95 -25.34 -26.14
CA SER A 34 25.27 -25.88 -25.79
C SER A 34 25.97 -25.14 -24.63
N ASP A 35 25.50 -23.93 -24.30
CA ASP A 35 25.96 -23.14 -23.15
C ASP A 35 25.07 -23.44 -21.94
N SER A 36 25.63 -24.21 -21.00
CA SER A 36 24.92 -24.67 -19.80
C SER A 36 24.80 -23.62 -18.69
N THR A 37 25.36 -22.42 -18.87
CA THR A 37 25.50 -21.45 -17.77
C THR A 37 24.15 -20.92 -17.30
N PHE A 38 23.27 -20.53 -18.24
CA PHE A 38 21.92 -20.08 -17.92
C PHE A 38 20.89 -21.21 -17.93
N GLU A 39 21.09 -22.25 -18.74
CA GLU A 39 20.18 -23.41 -18.81
C GLU A 39 19.85 -23.95 -17.41
N ARG A 40 20.87 -24.18 -16.59
CA ARG A 40 20.69 -24.70 -15.23
C ARG A 40 19.86 -23.77 -14.34
N CYS A 41 19.99 -22.44 -14.48
CA CYS A 41 19.21 -21.49 -13.71
C CYS A 41 17.72 -21.49 -14.09
N PHE A 42 17.39 -21.86 -15.34
CA PHE A 42 16.01 -21.85 -15.84
C PHE A 42 15.30 -23.22 -15.72
N PHE A 43 16.04 -24.33 -15.58
CA PHE A 43 15.49 -25.69 -15.52
C PHE A 43 15.75 -26.42 -14.18
N SER A 44 16.51 -25.83 -13.25
CA SER A 44 16.94 -26.48 -11.99
C SER A 44 15.83 -27.07 -11.13
N GLU A 45 14.63 -26.50 -11.13
CA GLU A 45 13.50 -27.00 -10.33
C GLU A 45 12.95 -28.34 -10.84
N HIS A 46 13.26 -28.72 -12.08
CA HIS A 46 12.63 -29.87 -12.76
C HIS A 46 13.65 -30.87 -13.32
N VAL A 47 14.95 -30.58 -13.22
CA VAL A 47 16.01 -31.41 -13.80
C VAL A 47 17.00 -31.86 -12.73
N PHE A 48 17.30 -33.16 -12.72
CA PHE A 48 18.37 -33.74 -11.92
C PHE A 48 19.66 -33.79 -12.74
N TYR A 49 20.71 -33.14 -12.25
CA TYR A 49 22.00 -33.07 -12.93
C TYR A 49 23.00 -34.05 -12.30
N ALA A 50 23.22 -35.19 -12.97
CA ALA A 50 24.07 -36.26 -12.47
C ALA A 50 25.57 -35.87 -12.35
N ASP A 51 26.00 -34.81 -13.06
CA ASP A 51 27.38 -34.30 -13.01
C ASP A 51 27.68 -33.38 -11.81
N ASP A 52 26.64 -32.98 -11.08
CA ASP A 52 26.72 -32.21 -9.83
C ASP A 52 25.47 -32.49 -8.96
N PRO A 53 25.34 -33.72 -8.42
CA PRO A 53 24.13 -34.15 -7.70
C PRO A 53 23.92 -33.35 -6.40
N ASP A 54 24.99 -32.85 -5.80
CA ASP A 54 24.97 -32.04 -4.59
C ASP A 54 24.75 -30.54 -4.86
N ARG A 55 24.68 -30.11 -6.13
CA ARG A 55 24.49 -28.72 -6.57
C ARG A 55 25.52 -27.74 -6.02
N LYS A 56 26.80 -28.16 -5.93
CA LYS A 56 27.88 -27.35 -5.34
C LYS A 56 28.81 -26.74 -6.40
N LYS A 57 28.81 -27.31 -7.60
CA LYS A 57 29.74 -26.94 -8.68
C LYS A 57 29.21 -25.80 -9.52
N TYR A 58 27.92 -25.82 -9.87
CA TYR A 58 27.29 -24.82 -10.75
C TYR A 58 26.28 -23.92 -10.02
N ILE A 59 25.77 -22.91 -10.73
CA ILE A 59 24.64 -22.10 -10.25
C ILE A 59 23.35 -22.70 -10.78
N TYR A 60 22.40 -22.85 -9.86
CA TYR A 60 21.07 -23.40 -10.13
C TYR A 60 19.96 -22.38 -9.87
N ASP A 61 20.25 -21.32 -9.13
CA ASP A 61 19.29 -20.29 -8.77
C ASP A 61 19.73 -18.95 -9.36
N LEU A 62 18.81 -18.28 -10.01
CA LEU A 62 19.03 -16.92 -10.48
C LEU A 62 19.18 -15.97 -9.27
N PRO A 63 20.16 -15.05 -9.28
CA PRO A 63 20.24 -14.00 -8.26
C PRO A 63 18.94 -13.20 -8.18
N ARG A 64 18.49 -12.87 -6.96
CA ARG A 64 17.30 -12.03 -6.76
C ARG A 64 17.52 -10.56 -7.15
N GLN A 65 18.76 -10.16 -7.36
CA GLN A 65 19.16 -8.83 -7.79
C GLN A 65 20.04 -8.95 -9.04
N ILE A 66 19.69 -8.21 -10.09
CA ILE A 66 20.40 -8.21 -11.38
C ILE A 66 20.44 -6.76 -11.88
N TRP A 67 21.58 -6.29 -12.38
CA TRP A 67 21.65 -4.97 -12.99
C TRP A 67 21.55 -5.07 -14.50
N PHE A 68 20.76 -4.19 -15.10
CA PHE A 68 20.68 -4.00 -16.55
C PHE A 68 21.31 -2.66 -16.91
N ARG A 69 22.04 -2.61 -18.04
CA ARG A 69 22.58 -1.36 -18.59
C ARG A 69 22.41 -1.33 -20.10
N ASP A 70 21.95 -0.21 -20.63
CA ASP A 70 21.95 0.09 -22.06
C ASP A 70 22.37 1.55 -22.33
N SER A 71 22.07 2.07 -23.52
CA SER A 71 22.42 3.44 -23.90
C SER A 71 21.55 4.51 -23.23
N GLN A 72 20.44 4.14 -22.58
CA GLN A 72 19.56 5.06 -21.87
C GLN A 72 19.94 5.18 -20.39
N GLY A 73 20.58 4.16 -19.81
CA GLY A 73 21.01 4.19 -18.42
C GLY A 73 21.20 2.81 -17.83
N SER A 74 21.22 2.74 -16.50
CA SER A 74 21.21 1.50 -15.74
C SER A 74 19.91 1.32 -14.96
N VAL A 75 19.56 0.07 -14.71
CA VAL A 75 18.39 -0.33 -13.95
C VAL A 75 18.80 -1.46 -13.01
N ASP A 76 18.52 -1.33 -11.72
CA ASP A 76 18.64 -2.43 -10.77
C ASP A 76 17.32 -3.18 -10.65
N LEU A 77 17.33 -4.48 -10.91
CA LEU A 77 16.15 -5.34 -10.97
C LEU A 77 16.10 -6.21 -9.72
N LEU A 78 15.08 -6.01 -8.91
CA LEU A 78 14.92 -6.64 -7.60
C LEU A 78 13.82 -7.70 -7.61
N GLY A 79 13.96 -8.72 -6.76
CA GLY A 79 12.98 -9.80 -6.66
C GLY A 79 12.94 -10.70 -7.90
N CYS A 80 14.04 -10.77 -8.66
CA CYS A 80 14.13 -11.54 -9.90
C CYS A 80 13.81 -13.03 -9.68
N LYS A 81 12.92 -13.57 -10.51
CA LYS A 81 12.47 -14.97 -10.48
C LYS A 81 12.23 -15.48 -11.90
N VAL A 82 12.50 -16.77 -12.11
CA VAL A 82 12.24 -17.40 -13.40
C VAL A 82 10.73 -17.47 -13.64
N ARG A 83 10.29 -16.92 -14.77
CA ARG A 83 8.88 -16.94 -15.19
C ARG A 83 8.60 -18.09 -16.15
N SER A 84 9.47 -18.27 -17.14
CA SER A 84 9.35 -19.35 -18.11
C SER A 84 10.67 -19.57 -18.86
N CYS A 85 10.80 -20.75 -19.46
CA CYS A 85 11.90 -21.10 -20.34
C CYS A 85 11.35 -21.85 -21.56
N LYS A 86 11.95 -21.62 -22.73
CA LYS A 86 11.69 -22.40 -23.95
C LYS A 86 13.01 -22.75 -24.61
N GLU A 87 13.18 -24.03 -24.88
CA GLU A 87 14.33 -24.54 -25.62
C GLU A 87 13.85 -25.29 -26.87
N LYS A 88 14.50 -25.01 -28.00
CA LYS A 88 14.33 -25.78 -29.24
C LYS A 88 15.68 -26.28 -29.72
N TYR A 89 15.83 -27.61 -29.74
CA TYR A 89 17.00 -28.28 -30.29
C TYR A 89 17.31 -27.77 -31.71
N GLY A 90 18.54 -27.27 -31.91
CA GLY A 90 19.03 -26.78 -33.20
C GLY A 90 18.61 -25.36 -33.61
N ALA A 91 17.81 -24.64 -32.80
CA ALA A 91 17.39 -23.27 -33.10
C ALA A 91 17.84 -22.25 -32.03
N GLY A 92 17.81 -22.60 -30.75
CA GLY A 92 18.17 -21.71 -29.64
C GLY A 92 17.29 -21.90 -28.41
N ALA A 93 17.70 -21.32 -27.28
CA ALA A 93 16.95 -21.30 -26.04
C ALA A 93 16.69 -19.85 -25.59
N ASN A 94 15.54 -19.61 -24.96
CA ASN A 94 15.27 -18.35 -24.29
C ASN A 94 14.59 -18.56 -22.93
N GLY A 95 14.81 -17.59 -22.06
CA GLY A 95 14.31 -17.58 -20.70
C GLY A 95 13.77 -16.20 -20.37
N ILE A 96 12.65 -16.19 -19.66
CA ILE A 96 11.99 -14.97 -19.18
C ILE A 96 12.13 -14.91 -17.67
N ILE A 97 12.67 -13.80 -17.19
CA ILE A 97 12.78 -13.45 -15.78
C ILE A 97 11.75 -12.36 -15.50
N ASP A 98 11.00 -12.53 -14.42
CA ASP A 98 10.08 -11.52 -13.88
C ASP A 98 10.78 -10.84 -12.69
N ALA A 99 10.81 -9.51 -12.68
CA ALA A 99 11.30 -8.72 -11.55
C ALA A 99 10.13 -8.07 -10.81
N GLU A 100 10.25 -7.96 -9.49
CA GLU A 100 9.24 -7.31 -8.64
C GLU A 100 9.35 -5.78 -8.73
N TYR A 101 10.60 -5.27 -8.78
CA TYR A 101 10.90 -3.85 -8.89
C TYR A 101 12.00 -3.58 -9.91
N ALA A 102 11.92 -2.44 -10.57
CA ALA A 102 12.97 -1.86 -11.39
C ALA A 102 13.34 -0.49 -10.85
N VAL A 103 14.57 -0.32 -10.39
CA VAL A 103 15.12 0.92 -9.86
C VAL A 103 15.97 1.57 -10.96
N PHE A 104 15.46 2.65 -11.54
CA PHE A 104 16.12 3.37 -12.64
C PHE A 104 17.27 4.23 -12.13
N ASP A 105 18.29 4.39 -12.97
CA ASP A 105 19.49 5.21 -12.74
C ASP A 105 20.34 4.77 -11.53
N ALA A 106 20.04 3.60 -10.95
CA ALA A 106 20.87 2.95 -9.95
C ALA A 106 22.24 2.58 -10.52
N SER A 107 23.32 2.86 -9.79
CA SER A 107 24.67 2.44 -10.19
C SER A 107 24.77 0.91 -10.24
N VAL A 108 25.42 0.39 -11.29
CA VAL A 108 25.66 -1.06 -11.44
C VAL A 108 26.58 -1.53 -10.32
N GLY A 109 26.14 -2.54 -9.58
CA GLY A 109 26.88 -3.14 -8.46
C GLY A 109 26.38 -2.70 -7.08
N GLU A 110 25.59 -1.63 -7.00
CA GLU A 110 25.03 -1.13 -5.73
C GLU A 110 23.79 -1.93 -5.30
N ASP A 111 23.64 -2.17 -4.00
CA ASP A 111 22.58 -3.00 -3.41
C ASP A 111 21.31 -2.17 -3.12
N TYR A 112 20.47 -1.85 -4.11
CA TYR A 112 19.22 -1.14 -3.84
C TYR A 112 18.13 -1.99 -3.19
N SER A 113 18.38 -3.27 -2.85
CA SER A 113 17.44 -4.03 -1.99
C SER A 113 17.36 -3.46 -0.56
N ARG A 114 18.33 -2.61 -0.21
CA ARG A 114 18.37 -1.83 1.02
C ARG A 114 18.77 -0.39 0.71
N VAL A 115 18.13 0.58 1.35
CA VAL A 115 18.22 2.01 1.01
C VAL A 115 18.17 2.88 2.26
N ASN A 116 18.66 4.11 2.14
CA ASN A 116 18.61 5.11 3.20
C ASN A 116 17.24 5.80 3.25
N ALA A 117 16.62 6.05 2.09
CA ALA A 117 15.34 6.73 2.03
C ALA A 117 14.37 6.11 1.00
N VAL A 118 13.07 6.23 1.28
CA VAL A 118 11.98 5.76 0.41
C VAL A 118 10.94 6.86 0.26
N ARG A 119 10.55 7.15 -0.98
CA ARG A 119 9.46 8.05 -1.35
C ARG A 119 8.30 7.23 -1.92
N THR A 120 7.10 7.45 -1.40
CA THR A 120 5.88 6.82 -1.92
C THR A 120 4.82 7.85 -2.25
N SER A 121 3.98 7.55 -3.25
CA SER A 121 2.70 8.22 -3.44
C SER A 121 1.59 7.45 -2.73
N LEU A 122 0.63 8.19 -2.20
CA LEU A 122 -0.61 7.65 -1.63
C LEU A 122 -1.78 8.44 -2.20
N ASP A 123 -2.68 7.77 -2.92
CA ASP A 123 -3.86 8.43 -3.47
C ASP A 123 -4.75 9.00 -2.36
N GLY A 124 -5.35 10.15 -2.62
CA GLY A 124 -6.13 10.89 -1.62
C GLY A 124 -5.31 11.55 -0.50
N LEU A 125 -3.98 11.32 -0.37
CA LEU A 125 -3.17 11.97 0.65
C LEU A 125 -3.23 13.49 0.56
N ARG A 126 -3.02 14.05 -0.64
CA ARG A 126 -3.10 15.49 -0.88
C ARG A 126 -4.48 16.06 -0.50
N GLU A 127 -5.54 15.35 -0.88
CA GLU A 127 -6.91 15.75 -0.58
C GLU A 127 -7.18 15.76 0.93
N TRP A 128 -6.74 14.71 1.62
CA TRP A 128 -6.87 14.56 3.07
C TRP A 128 -6.08 15.63 3.86
N LEU A 129 -4.90 16.00 3.37
CA LEU A 129 -4.10 17.11 3.92
C LEU A 129 -4.74 18.48 3.69
N GLY A 130 -5.67 18.60 2.74
CA GLY A 130 -6.31 19.87 2.38
C GLY A 130 -5.36 20.86 1.71
N ILE A 131 -4.26 20.38 1.12
CA ILE A 131 -3.25 21.21 0.45
C ILE A 131 -3.38 21.14 -1.07
N SER A 132 -2.84 22.13 -1.77
CA SER A 132 -2.69 22.10 -3.23
C SER A 132 -1.49 22.92 -3.63
N SER A 133 -0.74 22.40 -4.61
CA SER A 133 0.35 23.15 -5.26
C SER A 133 -0.14 23.96 -6.45
N VAL A 134 -1.45 23.94 -6.77
CA VAL A 134 -2.04 24.58 -7.94
C VAL A 134 -2.97 25.70 -7.50
N LEU A 135 -2.57 26.94 -7.76
CA LEU A 135 -3.40 28.12 -7.58
C LEU A 135 -4.06 28.48 -8.92
N VAL A 136 -5.37 28.65 -8.91
CA VAL A 136 -6.15 28.91 -10.13
C VAL A 136 -6.81 30.28 -10.04
N SER A 137 -6.49 31.13 -11.02
CA SER A 137 -7.12 32.44 -11.17
C SER A 137 -8.60 32.35 -11.56
N ALA A 138 -9.34 33.43 -11.32
CA ALA A 138 -10.70 33.58 -11.85
C ALA A 138 -10.64 33.64 -13.39
N PRO A 139 -11.51 32.90 -14.11
CA PRO A 139 -11.49 32.90 -15.56
C PRO A 139 -11.94 34.25 -16.11
N ILE A 140 -11.23 34.75 -17.12
CA ILE A 140 -11.69 35.90 -17.92
C ILE A 140 -12.54 35.35 -19.06
N VAL A 141 -13.79 35.80 -19.14
CA VAL A 141 -14.77 35.34 -20.13
C VAL A 141 -15.13 36.45 -21.12
N ASP A 142 -15.48 36.05 -22.35
CA ASP A 142 -16.03 36.98 -23.33
C ASP A 142 -17.52 37.26 -23.11
N SER A 143 -18.10 38.12 -23.96
CA SER A 143 -19.52 38.49 -23.91
C SER A 143 -20.50 37.32 -24.11
N ASN A 144 -20.01 36.16 -24.56
CA ASN A 144 -20.79 34.94 -24.73
C ASN A 144 -20.46 33.89 -23.65
N ASN A 145 -19.85 34.29 -22.53
CA ASN A 145 -19.41 33.43 -21.43
C ASN A 145 -18.37 32.36 -21.82
N ARG A 146 -17.59 32.57 -22.89
CA ARG A 146 -16.50 31.65 -23.25
C ARG A 146 -15.24 32.06 -22.51
N VAL A 147 -14.58 31.12 -21.83
CA VAL A 147 -13.29 31.34 -21.17
C VAL A 147 -12.25 31.71 -22.22
N LYS A 148 -11.65 32.90 -22.09
CA LYS A 148 -10.57 33.40 -22.93
C LYS A 148 -9.21 33.27 -22.27
N GLU A 149 -9.18 33.37 -20.95
CA GLU A 149 -7.97 33.30 -20.17
C GLU A 149 -8.23 32.62 -18.83
N ARG A 150 -7.29 31.77 -18.43
CA ARG A 150 -7.22 31.18 -17.10
C ARG A 150 -5.76 30.87 -16.79
N GLU A 151 -5.23 31.55 -15.80
CA GLU A 151 -3.86 31.35 -15.33
C GLU A 151 -3.83 30.29 -14.22
N TYR A 152 -2.83 29.41 -14.29
CA TYR A 152 -2.49 28.42 -13.28
C TYR A 152 -1.09 28.73 -12.75
N THR A 153 -0.96 28.93 -11.44
CA THR A 153 0.33 29.13 -10.78
C THR A 153 0.68 27.89 -9.98
N LEU A 154 1.84 27.30 -10.27
CA LEU A 154 2.35 26.12 -9.57
C LEU A 154 3.33 26.54 -8.49
N LYS A 155 3.03 26.22 -7.24
CA LYS A 155 3.87 26.56 -6.09
C LYS A 155 3.62 25.56 -4.97
N CYS A 156 4.68 24.87 -4.52
CA CYS A 156 4.59 24.02 -3.33
C CYS A 156 4.22 24.88 -2.11
N PRO A 157 3.21 24.49 -1.31
CA PRO A 157 2.79 25.26 -0.14
C PRO A 157 3.83 25.26 0.99
N ALA A 158 4.69 24.23 1.05
CA ALA A 158 5.81 24.08 1.97
C ALA A 158 6.85 23.13 1.35
N ASP A 159 8.09 23.16 1.87
CA ASP A 159 9.14 22.23 1.47
C ASP A 159 8.84 20.81 1.98
N SER A 160 8.43 20.70 3.24
CA SER A 160 7.91 19.48 3.86
C SER A 160 6.88 19.80 4.95
N ILE A 161 6.07 18.82 5.32
CA ILE A 161 5.08 18.87 6.38
C ILE A 161 5.41 17.74 7.35
N GLY A 162 5.84 18.09 8.56
CA GLY A 162 6.18 17.13 9.59
C GLY A 162 4.98 16.33 10.08
N THR A 163 5.19 15.04 10.36
CA THR A 163 4.14 14.14 10.87
C THR A 163 4.19 13.94 12.39
N GLY A 164 5.18 14.51 13.07
CA GLY A 164 5.50 14.22 14.47
C GLY A 164 6.28 12.91 14.67
N ILE A 165 6.41 12.09 13.62
CA ILE A 165 7.25 10.89 13.61
C ILE A 165 8.65 11.25 13.12
N PRO A 166 9.73 10.84 13.83
CA PRO A 166 11.09 11.12 13.38
C PRO A 166 11.35 10.53 11.98
N ALA A 167 12.00 11.33 11.12
CA ALA A 167 12.43 10.91 9.78
C ALA A 167 11.26 10.38 8.91
N PHE A 168 10.07 10.97 9.07
CA PHE A 168 8.90 10.66 8.25
C PHE A 168 8.06 11.91 8.00
N ASP A 169 8.07 12.40 6.76
CA ASP A 169 7.47 13.68 6.37
C ASP A 169 6.55 13.54 5.15
N PHE A 170 5.64 14.50 4.98
CA PHE A 170 4.92 14.70 3.73
C PHE A 170 5.58 15.77 2.88
N VAL A 171 5.75 15.49 1.59
CA VAL A 171 6.44 16.40 0.65
C VAL A 171 5.47 16.78 -0.46
N PRO A 172 4.94 18.02 -0.47
CA PRO A 172 4.11 18.52 -1.55
C PRO A 172 4.90 18.58 -2.86
N HIS A 173 4.29 18.12 -3.95
CA HIS A 173 4.95 18.07 -5.24
C HIS A 173 3.99 18.46 -6.38
N TRP A 174 4.54 18.97 -7.47
CA TRP A 174 3.79 19.16 -8.70
C TRP A 174 4.66 18.77 -9.90
N ALA A 175 4.01 18.26 -10.94
CA ALA A 175 4.66 17.95 -12.21
C ALA A 175 3.78 18.39 -13.38
N VAL A 176 4.41 18.70 -14.51
CA VAL A 176 3.73 19.02 -15.76
C VAL A 176 4.17 18.03 -16.81
N SER A 177 3.21 17.33 -17.42
CA SER A 177 3.46 16.49 -18.59
C SER A 177 2.78 17.09 -19.81
N VAL A 178 3.50 17.08 -20.94
CA VAL A 178 2.98 17.51 -22.24
C VAL A 178 3.07 16.33 -23.19
N SER A 179 1.92 15.92 -23.74
CA SER A 179 1.80 14.80 -24.68
C SER A 179 0.90 15.19 -25.84
N GLY A 180 1.49 15.45 -27.00
CA GLY A 180 0.77 15.95 -28.18
C GLY A 180 0.04 17.26 -27.86
N ASP A 181 -1.27 17.24 -28.02
CA ASP A 181 -2.16 18.39 -27.78
C ASP A 181 -2.68 18.47 -26.33
N THR A 182 -2.21 17.59 -25.43
CA THR A 182 -2.63 17.54 -24.03
C THR A 182 -1.53 18.03 -23.11
N THR A 183 -1.86 18.96 -22.22
CA THR A 183 -1.03 19.32 -21.05
C THR A 183 -1.74 18.86 -19.79
N GLU A 184 -1.04 18.09 -18.97
CA GLU A 184 -1.55 17.61 -17.69
C GLU A 184 -0.75 18.23 -16.54
N LEU A 185 -1.47 18.72 -15.54
CA LEU A 185 -0.92 19.24 -14.29
C LEU A 185 -1.17 18.20 -13.21
N HIS A 186 -0.10 17.66 -12.64
CA HIS A 186 -0.14 16.72 -11.53
C HIS A 186 0.10 17.47 -10.23
N ASP A 187 -0.88 17.42 -9.32
CA ASP A 187 -0.81 18.01 -7.97
C ASP A 187 -0.78 16.87 -6.95
N LEU A 188 0.39 16.66 -6.35
CA LEU A 188 0.72 15.45 -5.59
C LEU A 188 1.20 15.81 -4.18
N ALA A 189 1.15 14.81 -3.30
CA ALA A 189 1.83 14.81 -2.02
C ALA A 189 2.49 13.45 -1.85
N TYR A 190 3.79 13.44 -1.58
CA TYR A 190 4.52 12.23 -1.28
C TYR A 190 4.64 12.03 0.23
N MET A 191 4.90 10.79 0.62
CA MET A 191 5.42 10.46 1.94
C MET A 191 6.88 10.03 1.77
N GLU A 192 7.76 10.55 2.60
CA GLU A 192 9.19 10.25 2.60
C GLU A 192 9.60 9.74 3.97
N SER A 193 10.37 8.64 3.99
CA SER A 193 11.08 8.19 5.18
C SER A 193 12.58 8.15 4.90
N ASP A 194 13.37 8.53 5.90
CA ASP A 194 14.82 8.54 5.86
C ASP A 194 15.46 7.79 7.03
N SER A 195 16.72 7.39 6.85
CA SER A 195 17.50 6.66 7.84
C SER A 195 18.98 6.75 7.51
N HIS A 196 19.81 7.10 8.49
CA HIS A 196 21.27 7.03 8.37
C HIS A 196 21.79 5.61 8.11
N GLU A 197 21.09 4.60 8.63
CA GLU A 197 21.41 3.20 8.34
C GLU A 197 20.68 2.73 7.09
N VAL A 198 21.39 2.00 6.22
CA VAL A 198 20.81 1.35 5.04
C VAL A 198 19.87 0.21 5.48
N LYS A 199 18.57 0.36 5.21
CA LYS A 199 17.52 -0.58 5.67
C LYS A 199 16.75 -1.19 4.50
N ARG A 200 16.10 -2.33 4.75
CA ARG A 200 15.18 -2.91 3.76
C ARG A 200 14.00 -1.99 3.53
N TRP A 201 13.46 -1.99 2.31
CA TRP A 201 12.30 -1.18 1.94
C TRP A 201 11.11 -1.43 2.88
N GLN A 202 10.90 -2.68 3.30
CA GLN A 202 9.77 -3.03 4.16
C GLN A 202 9.79 -2.30 5.50
N THR A 203 10.97 -1.98 6.04
CA THR A 203 11.11 -1.25 7.30
C THR A 203 10.69 0.20 7.14
N HIS A 204 11.12 0.85 6.06
CA HIS A 204 10.67 2.20 5.68
C HIS A 204 9.16 2.24 5.47
N LEU A 205 8.61 1.26 4.76
CA LEU A 205 7.19 1.20 4.40
C LEU A 205 6.23 0.95 5.58
N GLU A 206 6.72 0.67 6.79
CA GLU A 206 5.86 0.49 7.97
C GLU A 206 5.01 1.75 8.22
N ASN A 207 5.63 2.93 8.25
CA ASN A 207 4.91 4.18 8.48
C ASN A 207 4.01 4.58 7.29
N HIS A 208 4.47 4.30 6.07
CA HIS A 208 3.72 4.58 4.85
C HIS A 208 2.44 3.72 4.78
N ARG A 209 2.52 2.44 5.17
CA ARG A 209 1.35 1.55 5.27
C ARG A 209 0.43 1.96 6.40
N ALA A 210 0.97 2.39 7.54
CA ALA A 210 0.16 2.93 8.63
C ALA A 210 -0.66 4.15 8.18
N MET A 211 -0.09 5.05 7.36
CA MET A 211 -0.84 6.16 6.77
C MET A 211 -1.91 5.70 5.79
N ARG A 212 -1.60 4.77 4.89
CA ARG A 212 -2.60 4.16 4.00
C ARG A 212 -3.76 3.55 4.79
N ASP A 213 -3.45 2.85 5.88
CA ASP A 213 -4.45 2.23 6.74
C ASP A 213 -5.32 3.30 7.44
N LEU A 214 -4.75 4.44 7.87
CA LEU A 214 -5.54 5.58 8.40
C LEU A 214 -6.52 6.13 7.37
N LEU A 215 -6.07 6.41 6.15
CA LEU A 215 -6.94 6.93 5.10
C LEU A 215 -8.05 5.93 4.77
N ARG A 216 -7.71 4.65 4.62
CA ARG A 216 -8.67 3.55 4.45
C ARG A 216 -9.71 3.48 5.56
N ILE A 217 -9.30 3.60 6.83
CA ILE A 217 -10.23 3.61 7.96
C ILE A 217 -11.08 4.88 7.92
N SER A 218 -10.51 6.02 7.57
CA SER A 218 -11.20 7.29 7.61
C SER A 218 -12.27 7.41 6.51
N SER A 219 -11.97 7.01 5.27
CA SER A 219 -12.89 7.08 4.12
C SER A 219 -13.70 5.80 3.87
N TRP A 220 -13.25 4.67 4.41
CA TRP A 220 -13.68 3.32 4.01
C TRP A 220 -13.60 3.05 2.50
N THR A 221 -12.60 3.65 1.85
CA THR A 221 -12.28 3.37 0.45
C THR A 221 -10.88 2.81 0.33
N GLU A 222 -10.58 2.25 -0.82
CA GLU A 222 -9.25 1.75 -1.11
C GLU A 222 -8.32 2.90 -1.39
N HIS A 223 -7.10 2.76 -0.91
CA HIS A 223 -6.03 3.71 -1.13
C HIS A 223 -4.80 2.94 -1.62
N LEU A 224 -4.30 3.33 -2.78
CA LEU A 224 -3.13 2.78 -3.45
C LEU A 224 -1.88 3.49 -2.93
N LEU A 225 -0.95 2.67 -2.45
CA LEU A 225 0.38 3.09 -2.02
C LEU A 225 1.37 2.56 -3.05
N SER A 226 2.14 3.43 -3.67
CA SER A 226 3.12 3.08 -4.69
C SER A 226 4.49 3.66 -4.34
N ILE A 227 5.55 2.87 -4.52
CA ILE A 227 6.92 3.36 -4.34
C ILE A 227 7.31 4.13 -5.59
N GLU A 228 7.65 5.40 -5.41
CA GLU A 228 7.95 6.32 -6.50
C GLU A 228 9.45 6.42 -6.73
N ALA A 229 10.21 6.50 -5.64
CA ALA A 229 11.65 6.61 -5.69
C ALA A 229 12.31 6.09 -4.40
N VAL A 230 13.57 5.69 -4.52
CA VAL A 230 14.42 5.32 -3.40
C VAL A 230 15.78 5.98 -3.52
N SER A 231 16.47 6.14 -2.40
CA SER A 231 17.77 6.81 -2.36
C SER A 231 18.78 6.08 -1.46
N ARG A 232 20.04 6.13 -1.87
CA ARG A 232 21.20 5.66 -1.12
C ARG A 232 22.18 6.80 -0.94
N GLU A 233 22.65 7.01 0.28
CA GLU A 233 23.62 8.05 0.59
C GLU A 233 25.00 7.77 -0.05
N ASP A 234 25.33 6.49 -0.26
CA ASP A 234 26.59 6.05 -0.88
C ASP A 234 26.56 5.98 -2.42
N ASP A 235 25.42 6.25 -3.05
CA ASP A 235 25.28 6.40 -4.51
C ASP A 235 24.74 7.79 -4.91
N PRO A 236 25.42 8.91 -4.54
CA PRO A 236 24.96 10.26 -4.88
C PRO A 236 25.17 10.59 -6.35
N LEU A 237 24.62 11.72 -6.79
CA LEU A 237 24.96 12.31 -8.08
C LEU A 237 26.29 13.09 -7.98
N TRP A 238 27.18 12.80 -8.92
CA TRP A 238 28.53 13.35 -9.00
C TRP A 238 28.61 14.40 -10.11
N VAL A 239 29.33 15.50 -9.86
CA VAL A 239 29.80 16.36 -10.95
C VAL A 239 31.00 15.71 -11.64
N GLU A 240 31.34 16.13 -12.87
CA GLU A 240 32.48 15.57 -13.63
C GLU A 240 33.81 15.62 -12.85
N SER A 241 33.97 16.58 -11.93
CA SER A 241 35.15 16.70 -11.07
C SER A 241 35.20 15.68 -9.92
N GLY A 242 34.26 14.73 -9.84
CA GLY A 242 34.22 13.69 -8.82
C GLY A 242 33.80 14.19 -7.44
N ILE A 243 33.01 15.27 -7.36
CA ILE A 243 32.46 15.80 -6.12
C ILE A 243 30.97 15.42 -6.06
N PRO A 244 30.46 14.85 -4.95
CA PRO A 244 29.03 14.61 -4.81
C PRO A 244 28.33 15.95 -4.60
N TYR A 245 27.26 16.23 -5.35
CA TYR A 245 26.57 17.53 -5.29
C TYR A 245 25.09 17.43 -4.90
N GLN A 246 24.47 16.27 -5.09
CA GLN A 246 23.10 16.03 -4.63
C GLN A 246 22.83 14.55 -4.40
N GLU A 247 21.84 14.29 -3.57
CA GLU A 247 21.27 12.97 -3.37
C GLU A 247 20.67 12.43 -4.68
N ARG A 248 20.77 11.11 -4.90
CA ARG A 248 20.17 10.43 -6.05
C ARG A 248 18.86 9.76 -5.65
N TRP A 249 17.75 10.36 -6.05
CA TRP A 249 16.43 9.71 -6.01
C TRP A 249 16.22 8.88 -7.26
N CYS A 250 16.41 7.57 -7.15
CA CYS A 250 16.21 6.61 -8.23
C CYS A 250 14.73 6.26 -8.35
N LYS A 251 14.11 6.51 -9.51
CA LYS A 251 12.71 6.16 -9.77
C LYS A 251 12.50 4.65 -9.67
N VAL A 252 11.36 4.24 -9.12
CA VAL A 252 10.96 2.83 -9.04
C VAL A 252 9.78 2.55 -9.97
N ALA A 253 9.84 1.45 -10.70
CA ALA A 253 8.66 0.82 -11.29
C ALA A 253 8.34 -0.49 -10.55
N GLU A 254 7.06 -0.72 -10.29
CA GLU A 254 6.56 -1.88 -9.56
C GLU A 254 5.56 -2.70 -10.40
N LEU A 255 5.42 -3.97 -10.06
CA LEU A 255 4.40 -4.85 -10.60
C LEU A 255 3.01 -4.55 -9.98
N TYR A 256 2.27 -3.58 -10.51
CA TYR A 256 0.88 -3.32 -10.07
C TYR A 256 -0.15 -3.41 -11.20
N PRO A 257 -1.31 -4.08 -10.98
CA PRO A 257 -2.46 -3.97 -11.86
C PRO A 257 -3.11 -2.57 -11.78
N ASN A 258 -3.52 -2.06 -12.93
CA ASN A 258 -4.12 -0.75 -13.19
C ASN A 258 -4.78 -0.07 -11.97
N ALA A 259 -4.22 1.08 -11.59
CA ALA A 259 -4.80 1.97 -10.61
C ALA A 259 -6.13 2.55 -11.09
N HIS A 260 -7.18 2.43 -10.28
CA HIS A 260 -8.40 3.19 -10.47
C HIS A 260 -8.28 4.49 -9.68
N SER A 261 -8.14 5.63 -10.36
CA SER A 261 -8.25 6.94 -9.72
C SER A 261 -9.69 7.19 -9.29
N TYR A 262 -9.91 7.54 -8.02
CA TYR A 262 -11.21 8.00 -7.57
C TYR A 262 -11.47 9.42 -8.13
N ALA A 263 -12.45 9.53 -9.02
CA ALA A 263 -12.85 10.82 -9.60
C ALA A 263 -13.69 11.70 -8.64
N ARG A 264 -14.00 11.22 -7.44
CA ARG A 264 -14.90 11.87 -6.49
C ARG A 264 -14.17 12.19 -5.18
N ARG A 265 -14.40 13.41 -4.68
CA ARG A 265 -13.99 13.84 -3.34
C ARG A 265 -14.50 12.84 -2.29
N LEU A 266 -13.60 12.38 -1.43
CA LEU A 266 -13.88 11.43 -0.37
C LEU A 266 -14.35 12.15 0.90
N ASN A 267 -15.28 11.53 1.61
CA ASN A 267 -15.71 12.00 2.93
C ASN A 267 -14.91 11.24 3.98
N TYR A 268 -13.99 11.93 4.64
CA TYR A 268 -13.14 11.37 5.69
C TYR A 268 -13.81 11.56 7.05
N LEU A 269 -13.91 10.49 7.85
CA LEU A 269 -14.38 10.59 9.25
C LEU A 269 -13.34 11.24 10.16
N ILE A 270 -12.06 11.05 9.83
CA ILE A 270 -10.88 11.59 10.50
C ILE A 270 -10.12 12.41 9.46
N GLU A 271 -10.10 13.73 9.62
CA GLU A 271 -9.45 14.69 8.74
C GLU A 271 -8.11 15.15 9.35
N TYR A 272 -7.20 15.65 8.51
CA TYR A 272 -5.86 16.06 8.97
C TYR A 272 -5.92 17.13 10.08
N PHE A 273 -6.88 18.05 10.01
CA PHE A 273 -7.03 19.12 11.01
C PHE A 273 -7.55 18.64 12.37
N ASP A 274 -8.02 17.39 12.48
CA ASP A 274 -8.40 16.81 13.78
C ASP A 274 -7.16 16.51 14.64
N PHE A 275 -5.96 16.46 14.03
CA PHE A 275 -4.70 16.26 14.73
C PHE A 275 -4.11 17.60 15.18
N CYS A 276 -3.71 17.67 16.46
CA CYS A 276 -3.11 18.87 17.03
C CYS A 276 -1.81 19.23 16.28
N ASN A 277 -1.80 20.38 15.61
CA ASN A 277 -0.67 20.86 14.79
C ASN A 277 -0.17 19.84 13.75
N GLY A 278 -1.02 18.91 13.30
CA GLY A 278 -0.62 17.88 12.34
C GLY A 278 0.25 16.75 12.90
N ASP A 279 0.41 16.66 14.22
CA ASP A 279 1.13 15.56 14.88
C ASP A 279 0.29 14.27 14.85
N LEU A 280 0.80 13.27 14.13
CA LEU A 280 0.15 11.98 13.92
C LEU A 280 0.60 10.91 14.92
N SER A 281 1.45 11.24 15.89
CA SER A 281 2.00 10.29 16.87
C SER A 281 0.91 9.50 17.62
N SER A 282 -0.26 10.11 17.83
CA SER A 282 -1.43 9.46 18.42
C SER A 282 -1.94 8.30 17.56
N TRP A 283 -1.95 8.46 16.24
CA TRP A 283 -2.34 7.41 15.29
C TRP A 283 -1.34 6.25 15.29
N PHE A 284 -0.05 6.54 15.14
CA PHE A 284 0.97 5.49 15.14
C PHE A 284 0.97 4.70 16.45
N SER A 285 0.89 5.40 17.58
CA SER A 285 0.79 4.77 18.91
C SER A 285 -0.46 3.90 19.06
N LEU A 286 -1.61 4.38 18.57
CA LEU A 286 -2.86 3.62 18.61
C LEU A 286 -2.75 2.36 17.74
N ARG A 287 -2.23 2.50 16.52
CA ARG A 287 -2.03 1.40 15.58
C ARG A 287 -1.14 0.31 16.17
N ASP A 288 -0.02 0.69 16.77
CA ASP A 288 0.92 -0.26 17.37
C ASP A 288 0.33 -0.97 18.59
N ALA A 289 -0.32 -0.22 19.48
CA ALA A 289 -0.96 -0.78 20.66
C ALA A 289 -2.09 -1.75 20.32
N TYR A 290 -2.83 -1.50 19.23
CA TYR A 290 -4.02 -2.25 18.83
C TYR A 290 -3.87 -3.03 17.52
N ALA A 291 -2.65 -3.29 17.07
CA ALA A 291 -2.38 -3.93 15.78
C ALA A 291 -3.16 -5.24 15.59
N ARG A 292 -3.26 -6.08 16.65
CA ARG A 292 -4.01 -7.35 16.59
C ARG A 292 -5.50 -7.18 16.37
N GLY A 293 -6.08 -6.04 16.74
CA GLY A 293 -7.48 -5.70 16.50
C GLY A 293 -7.69 -4.94 15.19
N ILE A 294 -6.75 -4.06 14.82
CA ILE A 294 -6.83 -3.20 13.62
C ILE A 294 -6.48 -3.97 12.35
N ASP A 295 -5.37 -4.72 12.34
CA ASP A 295 -4.85 -5.38 11.12
C ASP A 295 -5.87 -6.35 10.48
N PRO A 296 -6.61 -7.19 11.24
CA PRO A 296 -7.64 -8.03 10.65
C PRO A 296 -8.74 -7.22 9.96
N ILE A 297 -9.17 -6.10 10.55
CA ILE A 297 -10.25 -5.27 9.99
C ILE A 297 -9.77 -4.56 8.72
N VAL A 298 -8.55 -4.00 8.75
CA VAL A 298 -7.96 -3.36 7.56
C VAL A 298 -7.70 -4.38 6.45
N SER A 299 -7.40 -5.64 6.77
CA SER A 299 -7.20 -6.68 5.75
C SER A 299 -8.46 -7.01 4.93
N LEU A 300 -9.65 -6.55 5.35
CA LEU A 300 -10.89 -6.67 4.55
C LEU A 300 -10.74 -6.06 3.15
N PHE A 301 -9.94 -5.01 2.99
CA PHE A 301 -9.63 -4.41 1.70
C PHE A 301 -8.93 -5.39 0.74
N SER A 302 -8.11 -6.31 1.27
CA SER A 302 -7.46 -7.36 0.47
C SER A 302 -8.37 -8.55 0.18
N MET A 303 -9.59 -8.61 0.73
CA MET A 303 -10.55 -9.70 0.57
C MET A 303 -11.63 -9.39 -0.48
N ARG A 304 -11.27 -8.68 -1.55
CA ARG A 304 -12.22 -8.38 -2.65
C ARG A 304 -12.75 -9.68 -3.26
N GLY A 305 -14.06 -9.75 -3.43
CA GLY A 305 -14.74 -10.93 -3.98
C GLY A 305 -14.98 -12.07 -2.97
N ALA A 306 -14.57 -11.92 -1.71
CA ALA A 306 -14.90 -12.88 -0.67
C ALA A 306 -16.40 -12.84 -0.31
N SER A 307 -16.88 -13.92 0.31
CA SER A 307 -18.27 -14.00 0.77
C SER A 307 -18.50 -13.13 2.02
N ILE A 308 -19.76 -12.83 2.34
CA ILE A 308 -20.09 -12.06 3.54
C ILE A 308 -19.69 -12.82 4.82
N GLU A 309 -19.75 -14.15 4.80
CA GLU A 309 -19.32 -14.99 5.92
C GLU A 309 -17.82 -14.79 6.20
N ALA A 310 -17.00 -14.72 5.15
CA ALA A 310 -15.58 -14.43 5.28
C ALA A 310 -15.33 -13.02 5.84
N TRP A 311 -16.07 -12.01 5.38
CA TRP A 311 -15.97 -10.65 5.91
C TRP A 311 -16.42 -10.54 7.37
N VAL A 312 -17.52 -11.19 7.75
CA VAL A 312 -17.98 -11.23 9.15
C VAL A 312 -16.95 -11.91 10.03
N VAL A 313 -16.38 -13.05 9.61
CA VAL A 313 -15.33 -13.74 10.39
C VAL A 313 -14.10 -12.87 10.56
N GLN A 314 -13.63 -12.23 9.50
CA GLN A 314 -12.43 -11.38 9.58
C GLN A 314 -12.65 -10.16 10.48
N LEU A 315 -13.81 -9.50 10.37
CA LEU A 315 -14.19 -8.41 11.26
C LEU A 315 -14.30 -8.87 12.72
N SER A 316 -14.91 -10.03 12.96
CA SER A 316 -15.00 -10.63 14.30
C SER A 316 -13.64 -10.94 14.91
N ILE A 317 -12.66 -11.42 14.13
CA ILE A 317 -11.29 -11.64 14.64
C ILE A 317 -10.69 -10.32 15.16
N GLY A 318 -10.87 -9.24 14.41
CA GLY A 318 -10.45 -7.90 14.86
C GLY A 318 -11.15 -7.48 16.15
N PHE A 319 -12.46 -7.65 16.25
CA PHE A 319 -13.23 -7.31 17.45
C PHE A 319 -12.93 -8.20 18.66
N GLU A 320 -12.60 -9.47 18.46
CA GLU A 320 -12.17 -10.37 19.53
C GLU A 320 -10.89 -9.82 20.19
N ALA A 321 -9.90 -9.44 19.38
CA ALA A 321 -8.64 -8.88 19.87
C ALA A 321 -8.84 -7.47 20.47
N LEU A 322 -9.55 -6.58 19.77
CA LEU A 322 -9.82 -5.22 20.22
C LEU A 322 -10.57 -5.21 21.56
N GLY A 323 -11.69 -5.93 21.64
CA GLY A 323 -12.47 -5.98 22.88
C GLY A 323 -11.73 -6.68 24.02
N TYR A 324 -10.90 -7.68 23.74
CA TYR A 324 -9.99 -8.25 24.76
C TYR A 324 -9.04 -7.20 25.33
N GLN A 325 -8.40 -6.38 24.48
CA GLN A 325 -7.48 -5.34 24.92
C GLN A 325 -8.21 -4.24 25.72
N LEU A 326 -9.40 -3.81 25.28
CA LEU A 326 -10.21 -2.83 26.01
C LEU A 326 -10.66 -3.35 27.39
N LEU A 327 -10.99 -4.64 27.51
CA LEU A 327 -11.28 -5.26 28.81
C LEU A 327 -10.05 -5.21 29.74
N GLN A 328 -8.84 -5.39 29.20
CA GLN A 328 -7.60 -5.27 29.97
C GLN A 328 -7.33 -3.83 30.42
N GLU A 329 -7.56 -2.84 29.57
CA GLU A 329 -7.46 -1.42 29.93
C GLU A 329 -8.41 -1.07 31.08
N LYS A 330 -9.59 -1.71 31.13
CA LYS A 330 -10.57 -1.59 32.22
C LYS A 330 -10.21 -2.41 33.47
N GLY A 331 -8.99 -2.95 33.55
CA GLY A 331 -8.46 -3.66 34.73
C GLY A 331 -8.84 -5.14 34.83
N ILE A 332 -9.45 -5.73 33.79
CA ILE A 332 -9.79 -7.16 33.80
C ILE A 332 -8.54 -8.00 33.54
N SER A 333 -8.30 -9.01 34.39
CA SER A 333 -7.14 -9.88 34.26
C SER A 333 -7.12 -10.64 32.93
N LYS A 334 -5.92 -10.96 32.42
CA LYS A 334 -5.73 -11.65 31.13
C LYS A 334 -6.60 -12.91 31.01
N ASN A 335 -6.65 -13.73 32.06
CA ASN A 335 -7.43 -14.97 32.07
C ASN A 335 -8.93 -14.69 31.98
N LYS A 336 -9.44 -13.70 32.72
CA LYS A 336 -10.86 -13.35 32.71
C LYS A 336 -11.27 -12.66 31.40
N ALA A 337 -10.43 -11.80 30.85
CA ALA A 337 -10.64 -11.19 29.54
C ALA A 337 -10.60 -12.26 28.42
N GLY A 338 -9.71 -13.25 28.52
CA GLY A 338 -9.63 -14.38 27.58
C GLY A 338 -10.84 -15.31 27.64
N ALA A 339 -11.41 -15.52 28.82
CA ALA A 339 -12.63 -16.32 29.01
C ALA A 339 -13.94 -15.56 28.72
N SER A 340 -13.88 -14.23 28.49
CA SER A 340 -15.07 -13.44 28.23
C SER A 340 -15.72 -13.84 26.89
N PRO A 341 -17.06 -13.90 26.81
CA PRO A 341 -17.74 -14.23 25.55
C PRO A 341 -17.64 -13.07 24.55
N PHE A 342 -17.78 -13.38 23.26
CA PHE A 342 -17.68 -12.40 22.16
C PHE A 342 -18.58 -11.17 22.37
N ILE A 343 -19.83 -11.36 22.79
CA ILE A 343 -20.76 -10.25 23.07
C ILE A 343 -20.23 -9.29 24.15
N SER A 344 -19.50 -9.79 25.16
CA SER A 344 -18.90 -8.93 26.19
C SER A 344 -17.75 -8.09 25.64
N ARG A 345 -17.04 -8.59 24.62
CA ARG A 345 -16.00 -7.84 23.90
C ARG A 345 -16.61 -6.76 23.01
N LEU A 346 -17.71 -7.07 22.32
CA LEU A 346 -18.47 -6.07 21.56
C LEU A 346 -19.01 -4.95 22.46
N ARG A 347 -19.54 -5.29 23.64
CA ARG A 347 -19.96 -4.30 24.66
C ARG A 347 -18.82 -3.41 25.12
N ALA A 348 -17.64 -3.98 25.34
CA ALA A 348 -16.47 -3.20 25.74
C ALA A 348 -16.11 -2.15 24.67
N ILE A 349 -16.24 -2.50 23.39
CA ILE A 349 -16.05 -1.57 22.26
C ILE A 349 -17.18 -0.54 22.21
N ALA A 350 -18.44 -0.98 22.19
CA ALA A 350 -19.62 -0.12 22.11
C ALA A 350 -19.64 0.94 23.23
N SER A 351 -19.23 0.57 24.45
CA SER A 351 -19.17 1.50 25.58
C SER A 351 -18.20 2.67 25.39
N GLU A 352 -17.21 2.57 24.50
CA GLU A 352 -16.30 3.67 24.18
C GLU A 352 -16.98 4.75 23.31
N LEU A 353 -18.08 4.41 22.61
CA LEU A 353 -18.81 5.34 21.75
C LEU A 353 -19.82 6.18 22.57
N GLY A 354 -20.29 5.63 23.70
CA GLY A 354 -21.34 6.21 24.54
C GLY A 354 -22.72 6.18 23.86
N ASP A 355 -23.66 6.96 24.41
CA ASP A 355 -25.06 6.98 23.97
C ASP A 355 -25.29 7.80 22.67
N ASP A 356 -26.53 7.96 22.21
CA ASP A 356 -26.89 8.81 21.06
C ASP A 356 -26.16 8.48 19.75
N TRP A 357 -26.17 7.20 19.40
CA TRP A 357 -25.59 6.70 18.15
C TRP A 357 -26.62 6.60 17.02
N PRO A 358 -26.24 6.69 15.73
CA PRO A 358 -27.18 6.62 14.60
C PRO A 358 -27.96 5.30 14.46
N PHE A 359 -27.62 4.29 15.26
CA PHE A 359 -28.31 3.02 15.36
C PHE A 359 -28.13 2.42 16.76
N ASN A 360 -29.02 1.50 17.14
CA ASN A 360 -28.96 0.84 18.44
C ASN A 360 -27.72 -0.08 18.54
N LEU A 361 -26.79 0.25 19.44
CA LEU A 361 -25.56 -0.51 19.67
C LEU A 361 -25.81 -1.87 20.32
N GLU A 362 -26.70 -1.98 21.31
CA GLU A 362 -27.04 -3.25 21.96
C GLU A 362 -27.62 -4.26 20.97
N GLN A 363 -28.49 -3.79 20.07
CA GLN A 363 -29.04 -4.60 18.98
C GLN A 363 -27.94 -5.04 18.01
N TRP A 364 -27.00 -4.17 17.68
CA TRP A 364 -25.85 -4.53 16.83
C TRP A 364 -24.96 -5.59 17.48
N GLU A 365 -24.69 -5.49 18.78
CA GLU A 365 -23.90 -6.50 19.52
C GLU A 365 -24.52 -7.90 19.40
N LEU A 366 -25.84 -7.98 19.54
CA LEU A 366 -26.60 -9.22 19.39
C LEU A 366 -26.52 -9.74 17.95
N GLU A 367 -26.87 -8.91 16.98
CA GLU A 367 -26.86 -9.27 15.55
C GLU A 367 -25.49 -9.77 15.09
N MET A 368 -24.42 -9.05 15.45
CA MET A 368 -23.05 -9.41 15.12
C MET A 368 -22.62 -10.72 15.80
N THR A 369 -23.02 -10.93 17.07
CA THR A 369 -22.74 -12.17 17.81
C THR A 369 -23.45 -13.37 17.17
N GLU A 370 -24.71 -13.22 16.77
CA GLU A 370 -25.49 -14.26 16.11
C GLU A 370 -24.89 -14.60 14.74
N SER A 371 -24.62 -13.59 13.90
CA SER A 371 -24.00 -13.78 12.59
C SER A 371 -22.68 -14.54 12.70
N TYR A 372 -21.77 -14.12 13.60
CA TYR A 372 -20.50 -14.81 13.79
C TYR A 372 -20.67 -16.25 14.29
N ASN A 373 -21.52 -16.46 15.28
CA ASN A 373 -21.75 -17.80 15.84
C ASN A 373 -22.42 -18.76 14.85
N SER A 374 -23.32 -18.28 13.99
CA SER A 374 -23.94 -19.11 12.95
C SER A 374 -22.93 -19.62 11.91
N ILE A 375 -21.85 -18.86 11.66
CA ILE A 375 -20.78 -19.24 10.73
C ILE A 375 -19.79 -20.19 11.42
N LYS A 376 -19.40 -19.85 12.65
CA LYS A 376 -18.37 -20.58 13.41
C LYS A 376 -18.84 -21.94 13.93
N HIS A 377 -20.11 -22.05 14.33
CA HIS A 377 -20.63 -23.23 15.03
C HIS A 377 -21.67 -23.94 14.18
N ALA A 378 -21.31 -25.11 13.63
CA ALA A 378 -22.17 -25.90 12.75
C ALA A 378 -23.50 -26.36 13.38
N ASN A 379 -23.62 -26.31 14.70
CA ASN A 379 -24.84 -26.66 15.44
C ASN A 379 -25.78 -25.46 15.68
N ARG A 380 -25.48 -24.28 15.15
CA ARG A 380 -26.32 -23.08 15.24
C ARG A 380 -27.16 -22.90 13.98
N ALA A 381 -28.35 -22.32 14.15
CA ALA A 381 -29.21 -22.00 13.02
C ALA A 381 -28.51 -20.95 12.12
N PRO A 382 -28.59 -21.09 10.78
CA PRO A 382 -28.10 -20.07 9.86
C PRO A 382 -28.85 -18.75 10.06
N VAL A 383 -28.10 -17.65 10.11
CA VAL A 383 -28.66 -16.29 10.13
C VAL A 383 -28.89 -15.80 8.71
N ASP A 384 -29.92 -14.96 8.50
CA ASP A 384 -30.20 -14.38 7.19
C ASP A 384 -29.02 -13.55 6.66
N ARG A 385 -28.74 -13.68 5.36
CA ARG A 385 -27.61 -13.00 4.72
C ARG A 385 -27.71 -11.46 4.85
N LEU A 386 -28.92 -10.90 4.80
CA LEU A 386 -29.12 -9.46 4.95
C LEU A 386 -28.81 -8.98 6.37
N GLN A 387 -29.14 -9.78 7.39
CA GLN A 387 -28.76 -9.51 8.78
C GLN A 387 -27.23 -9.48 8.90
N SER A 388 -26.53 -10.50 8.39
CA SER A 388 -25.06 -10.54 8.42
C SER A 388 -24.41 -9.37 7.67
N LEU A 389 -24.96 -8.96 6.52
CA LEU A 389 -24.51 -7.76 5.79
C LEU A 389 -24.67 -6.49 6.62
N ASN A 390 -25.82 -6.31 7.28
CA ASN A 390 -26.07 -5.13 8.10
C ASN A 390 -25.29 -5.14 9.42
N ALA A 391 -25.07 -6.30 10.04
CA ALA A 391 -24.22 -6.45 11.22
C ALA A 391 -22.76 -6.10 10.91
N TRP A 392 -22.24 -6.59 9.77
CA TRP A 392 -20.92 -6.23 9.26
C TRP A 392 -20.82 -4.72 8.99
N ARG A 393 -21.76 -4.14 8.23
CA ARG A 393 -21.80 -2.70 7.92
C ARG A 393 -21.75 -1.83 9.17
N LYS A 394 -22.65 -2.10 10.13
CA LYS A 394 -22.67 -1.41 11.43
C LYS A 394 -21.37 -1.61 12.19
N GLY A 395 -20.79 -2.81 12.13
CA GLY A 395 -19.49 -3.11 12.74
C GLY A 395 -18.36 -2.25 12.16
N ILE A 396 -18.31 -2.06 10.84
CA ILE A 396 -17.37 -1.12 10.23
C ILE A 396 -17.54 0.29 10.78
N LEU A 397 -18.78 0.78 10.87
CA LEU A 397 -19.05 2.11 11.46
C LEU A 397 -18.61 2.19 12.93
N VAL A 398 -18.88 1.16 13.74
CA VAL A 398 -18.44 1.10 15.15
C VAL A 398 -16.91 1.16 15.24
N PHE A 399 -16.21 0.35 14.45
CA PHE A 399 -14.74 0.32 14.44
C PHE A 399 -14.13 1.67 14.05
N ARG A 400 -14.56 2.24 12.92
CA ARG A 400 -14.03 3.51 12.41
C ARG A 400 -14.28 4.65 13.40
N SER A 401 -15.44 4.63 14.05
CA SER A 401 -15.82 5.62 15.05
C SER A 401 -15.03 5.47 16.35
N TRP A 402 -14.78 4.24 16.79
CA TRP A 402 -13.87 3.98 17.90
C TRP A 402 -12.47 4.54 17.61
N VAL A 403 -11.92 4.30 16.40
CA VAL A 403 -10.63 4.89 16.00
C VAL A 403 -10.70 6.41 16.06
N ALA A 404 -11.72 7.04 15.44
CA ALA A 404 -11.86 8.49 15.42
C ALA A 404 -11.90 9.12 16.83
N LEU A 405 -12.67 8.54 17.75
CA LEU A 405 -12.75 9.00 19.14
C LEU A 405 -11.40 8.85 19.87
N ARG A 406 -10.68 7.74 19.65
CA ARG A 406 -9.34 7.53 20.25
C ARG A 406 -8.29 8.49 19.70
N LEU A 407 -8.49 9.03 18.50
CA LEU A 407 -7.65 10.06 17.90
C LEU A 407 -8.07 11.49 18.28
N GLY A 408 -9.13 11.65 19.08
CA GLY A 408 -9.54 12.94 19.62
C GLY A 408 -10.59 13.68 18.77
N VAL A 409 -11.16 13.06 17.73
CA VAL A 409 -12.28 13.65 17.00
C VAL A 409 -13.46 13.84 17.95
N SER A 410 -14.03 15.04 17.99
CA SER A 410 -15.17 15.32 18.87
C SER A 410 -16.40 14.49 18.47
N LYS A 411 -17.18 14.04 19.45
CA LYS A 411 -18.36 13.19 19.20
C LYS A 411 -19.38 13.86 18.28
N ASP A 412 -19.65 15.15 18.48
CA ASP A 412 -20.62 15.90 17.66
C ASP A 412 -20.19 15.98 16.19
N GLN A 413 -18.90 16.25 15.95
CA GLN A 413 -18.33 16.30 14.60
C GLN A 413 -18.31 14.93 13.94
N LEU A 414 -17.99 13.88 14.70
CA LEU A 414 -18.04 12.50 14.23
C LEU A 414 -19.47 12.10 13.82
N LEU A 415 -20.46 12.42 14.65
CA LEU A 415 -21.87 12.17 14.33
C LEU A 415 -22.32 12.93 13.08
N PHE A 416 -21.88 14.18 12.91
CA PHE A 416 -22.14 14.95 11.69
C PHE A 416 -21.53 14.28 10.45
N ARG A 417 -20.25 13.89 10.50
CA ARG A 417 -19.57 13.23 9.37
C ARG A 417 -20.16 11.87 9.04
N LEU A 418 -20.62 11.11 10.04
CA LEU A 418 -21.29 9.83 9.85
C LEU A 418 -22.58 9.94 9.02
N GLN A 419 -23.27 11.09 9.05
CA GLN A 419 -24.46 11.32 8.21
C GLN A 419 -24.12 11.36 6.71
N LEU A 420 -22.87 11.68 6.37
CA LEU A 420 -22.36 11.74 5.00
C LEU A 420 -21.68 10.43 4.57
N ASP A 421 -21.61 9.45 5.48
CA ASP A 421 -20.94 8.18 5.24
C ASP A 421 -21.81 7.23 4.42
N SER A 422 -21.23 6.62 3.38
CA SER A 422 -21.96 5.70 2.51
C SER A 422 -22.49 4.45 3.23
N LEU A 423 -21.84 4.05 4.32
CA LEU A 423 -22.26 2.90 5.12
C LEU A 423 -23.35 3.24 6.13
N ILE A 424 -23.83 4.49 6.25
CA ILE A 424 -24.89 4.83 7.23
C ILE A 424 -26.24 4.20 6.90
N HIS A 425 -26.49 3.95 5.61
CA HIS A 425 -27.75 3.40 5.14
C HIS A 425 -27.77 1.86 5.18
N PRO A 426 -28.83 1.23 5.72
CA PRO A 426 -28.94 -0.22 5.75
C PRO A 426 -29.07 -0.81 4.34
N TYR A 427 -28.50 -1.99 4.16
CA TYR A 427 -28.84 -2.82 3.00
C TYR A 427 -30.29 -3.27 3.12
N VAL A 428 -31.01 -3.23 2.00
CA VAL A 428 -32.39 -3.68 1.86
C VAL A 428 -32.49 -4.72 0.75
N ARG A 429 -33.49 -5.60 0.82
CA ARG A 429 -33.79 -6.50 -0.30
C ARG A 429 -34.36 -5.66 -1.44
N ILE A 430 -33.83 -5.85 -2.64
CA ILE A 430 -34.50 -5.38 -3.84
C ILE A 430 -35.56 -6.43 -4.14
N GLU A 431 -36.83 -6.10 -3.91
CA GLU A 431 -37.92 -6.88 -4.47
C GLU A 431 -37.86 -6.70 -5.99
N GLN A 432 -37.57 -7.77 -6.73
CA GLN A 432 -37.69 -7.75 -8.18
C GLN A 432 -39.16 -7.57 -8.52
N ILE A 433 -39.50 -6.44 -9.13
CA ILE A 433 -40.83 -6.18 -9.72
C ILE A 433 -40.98 -7.00 -11.00
#